data_AF-A0A939DBT9-F1
#
_entry.id   AF-A0A939DBT9-F1
#
_cell.length_a   1.000
_cell.length_b   1.000
_cell.length_c   1.000
_cell.angle_alpha   90.00
_cell.angle_beta   90.00
_cell.angle_gamma   90.00
#
_symmetry.space_group_name_H-M   'P 1'
#
loop_
_entity.id
_entity.type
_entity.pdbx_description
1 polymer ?
#
loop_
_entity_poly.entity_id
_entity_poly.type
_entity_poly.pdbx_seq_one_letter_code
_entity_poly.pdbx_strand_id
1 'polypeptide(L)'
;MPEQVRHLQRLVAERVALRQMDQSVSGLAGSGAGLSLPPRAAFPVVDPDRRHFRLSELLAYYDRDFVQFAYLVVLGRDPDTAGLDSRLQALQQGRRSRVGLLMRMRHSAEGKVRGARIKGLYRAFAVECAGAVPVLGYLVRGLRALISLPRLHRELEDLRANLVMQRNDMDDRLARVVEYQNRVSRDARYANISPESTDGQ
;
A
#
# COMPACT_ATOMS: atom_id res chain seq x y z
N MET A 1 0.34 -0.74 63.67
CA MET A 1 0.05 -0.29 62.29
C MET A 1 -0.18 1.23 62.11
N PRO A 2 0.32 2.19 62.93
CA PRO A 2 0.29 3.63 62.58
C PRO A 2 1.64 4.25 62.16
N GLU A 3 2.77 3.57 62.40
CA GLU A 3 4.13 4.09 62.13
C GLU A 3 4.45 4.19 60.62
N GLN A 4 4.02 3.20 59.82
CA GLN A 4 4.31 3.16 58.39
C GLN A 4 3.62 4.28 57.60
N VAL A 5 2.43 4.72 58.05
CA VAL A 5 1.67 5.80 57.40
C VAL A 5 2.37 7.14 57.62
N ARG A 6 2.96 7.38 58.80
CA ARG A 6 3.72 8.60 59.09
C ARG A 6 5.01 8.68 58.28
N HIS A 7 5.65 7.54 58.03
CA HIS A 7 6.87 7.51 57.21
C HIS A 7 6.56 7.84 55.74
N LEU A 8 5.47 7.31 55.19
CA LEU A 8 4.98 7.65 53.85
C LEU A 8 4.55 9.11 53.73
N GLN A 9 3.89 9.66 54.76
CA GLN A 9 3.51 11.08 54.78
C GLN A 9 4.74 12.00 54.81
N ARG A 10 5.81 11.64 55.54
CA ARG A 10 7.09 12.37 55.51
C ARG A 10 7.73 12.37 54.12
N LEU A 11 7.78 11.21 53.47
CA LEU A 11 8.40 11.07 52.15
C LEU A 11 7.63 11.82 51.04
N VAL A 12 6.30 11.90 51.16
CA VAL A 12 5.46 12.69 50.24
C VAL A 12 5.65 14.19 50.50
N ALA A 13 5.69 14.63 51.76
CA ALA A 13 5.94 16.03 52.11
C ALA A 13 7.33 16.50 51.63
N GLU A 14 8.34 15.64 51.78
CA GLU A 14 9.71 15.90 51.33
C GLU A 14 9.80 16.04 49.79
N ARG A 15 9.12 15.17 49.04
CA ARG A 15 9.05 15.29 47.57
C ARG A 15 8.28 16.52 47.09
N VAL A 16 7.26 16.95 47.82
CA VAL A 16 6.49 18.16 47.49
C VAL A 16 7.32 19.42 47.78
N ALA A 17 8.09 19.43 48.86
CA ALA A 17 8.99 20.54 49.20
C ALA A 17 10.14 20.70 48.18
N LEU A 18 10.74 19.59 47.72
CA LEU A 18 11.77 19.61 46.68
C LEU A 18 11.26 20.16 45.33
N ARG A 19 9.96 19.95 45.03
CA ARG A 19 9.31 20.48 43.83
C ARG A 19 9.00 21.97 43.92
N GLN A 20 8.82 22.50 45.13
CA GLN A 20 8.63 23.93 45.38
C GLN A 20 9.96 24.70 45.42
N MET A 21 11.06 24.07 45.87
CA MET A 21 12.39 24.70 45.83
C MET A 21 12.92 24.89 44.41
N ASP A 22 12.61 23.98 43.47
CA ASP A 22 12.95 24.15 42.04
C ASP A 22 12.18 25.32 41.37
N GLN A 23 10.94 25.56 41.81
CA GLN A 23 10.15 26.72 41.37
C GLN A 23 10.67 28.05 41.92
N SER A 24 11.34 28.02 43.08
CA SER A 24 11.87 29.22 43.74
C SER A 24 13.11 29.77 43.03
N VAL A 25 13.92 28.90 42.39
CA VAL A 25 15.11 29.31 41.63
C VAL A 25 14.75 29.97 40.29
N SER A 26 13.56 29.67 39.76
CA SER A 26 13.02 30.35 38.55
C SER A 26 12.53 31.77 38.82
N GLY A 27 12.35 32.18 40.08
CA GLY A 27 11.90 33.53 40.47
C GLY A 27 13.02 34.59 40.49
N LEU A 28 14.30 34.21 40.45
CA LEU A 28 15.44 35.12 40.53
C LEU A 28 16.06 35.51 39.18
N ALA A 29 15.54 34.97 38.07
CA ALA A 29 15.95 35.34 36.71
C ALA A 29 15.12 36.51 36.13
N GLY A 30 14.47 37.29 37.01
CA GLY A 30 13.59 38.40 36.64
C GLY A 30 14.26 39.77 36.70
N SER A 31 15.41 39.97 36.06
CA SER A 31 15.88 41.33 35.75
C SER A 31 16.91 41.33 34.63
N GLY A 32 16.40 41.32 33.41
CA GLY A 32 17.22 41.38 32.21
C GLY A 32 16.33 41.20 31.00
N ALA A 33 15.55 42.23 30.67
CA ALA A 33 14.87 42.42 29.39
C ALA A 33 14.55 41.12 28.63
N GLY A 34 13.83 40.22 29.29
CA GLY A 34 13.63 38.87 28.82
C GLY A 34 12.55 38.91 27.76
N LEU A 35 12.89 38.58 26.53
CA LEU A 35 11.94 38.14 25.52
C LEU A 35 10.93 37.23 26.22
N SER A 36 9.71 37.73 26.41
CA SER A 36 8.59 36.94 26.93
C SER A 36 8.33 35.87 25.88
N LEU A 37 9.00 34.74 26.01
CA LEU A 37 8.68 33.55 25.25
C LEU A 37 7.23 33.23 25.59
N PRO A 38 6.35 33.07 24.59
CA PRO A 38 4.99 32.64 24.85
C PRO A 38 5.06 31.37 25.71
N PRO A 39 4.16 31.20 26.70
CA PRO A 39 4.13 30.00 27.52
C PRO A 39 4.13 28.80 26.58
N ARG A 40 5.19 27.98 26.67
CA ARG A 40 5.36 26.75 25.90
C ARG A 40 4.01 26.05 25.87
N ALA A 41 3.41 25.95 24.68
CA ALA A 41 2.04 25.44 24.51
C ALA A 41 1.90 24.18 25.37
N ALA A 42 1.11 24.28 26.44
CA ALA A 42 0.98 23.20 27.38
C ALA A 42 0.58 21.95 26.60
N PHE A 43 1.30 20.85 26.81
CA PHE A 43 0.96 19.59 26.15
C PHE A 43 -0.52 19.31 26.40
N PRO A 44 -1.28 18.98 25.36
CA PRO A 44 -2.70 18.73 25.51
C PRO A 44 -2.86 17.55 26.45
N VAL A 45 -3.64 17.75 27.52
CA VAL A 45 -4.05 16.64 28.40
C VAL A 45 -4.92 15.73 27.55
N VAL A 46 -4.35 14.60 27.13
CA VAL A 46 -5.08 13.58 26.37
C VAL A 46 -5.89 12.77 27.35
N ASP A 47 -7.21 12.83 27.21
CA ASP A 47 -8.11 11.92 27.92
C ASP A 47 -7.71 10.47 27.61
N PRO A 48 -7.32 9.66 28.61
CA PRO A 48 -6.89 8.29 28.43
C PRO A 48 -8.01 7.36 27.92
N ASP A 49 -9.27 7.77 27.94
CA ASP A 49 -10.39 6.98 27.38
C ASP A 49 -10.75 7.39 25.95
N ARG A 50 -10.26 8.54 25.49
CA ARG A 50 -10.47 8.99 24.11
C ARG A 50 -9.72 8.07 23.14
N ARG A 51 -10.46 7.41 22.25
CA ARG A 51 -9.88 6.55 21.19
C ARG A 51 -9.99 7.12 19.78
N HIS A 52 -10.67 8.26 19.61
CA HIS A 52 -10.90 8.88 18.30
C HIS A 52 -10.16 10.20 18.19
N PHE A 53 -9.20 10.25 17.27
CA PHE A 53 -8.36 11.43 17.03
C PHE A 53 -8.38 11.79 15.54
N ARG A 54 -8.19 13.07 15.23
CA ARG A 54 -8.01 13.52 13.84
C ARG A 54 -6.53 13.69 13.56
N LEU A 55 -6.09 13.34 12.36
CA LEU A 55 -4.70 13.55 11.95
C LEU A 55 -4.26 15.02 12.09
N SER A 56 -5.16 15.97 11.84
CA SER A 56 -4.90 17.41 11.99
C SER A 56 -4.49 17.81 13.41
N GLU A 57 -5.03 17.15 14.44
CA GLU A 57 -4.68 17.40 15.84
C GLU A 57 -3.24 16.97 16.14
N LEU A 58 -2.79 15.87 15.53
CA LEU A 58 -1.42 15.39 15.71
C LEU A 58 -0.43 16.22 14.91
N LEU A 59 -0.79 16.60 13.68
CA LEU A 59 0.08 17.38 12.80
C LEU A 59 0.23 18.85 13.21
N ALA A 60 -0.58 19.33 14.17
CA ALA A 60 -0.42 20.65 14.78
C ALA A 60 0.89 20.77 15.59
N TYR A 61 1.43 19.63 16.06
CA TYR A 61 2.68 19.57 16.79
C TYR A 61 3.86 19.20 15.88
N TYR A 62 5.06 19.62 16.28
CA TYR A 62 6.31 19.39 15.56
C TYR A 62 7.38 18.76 16.47
N ASP A 63 8.37 18.12 15.86
CA ASP A 63 9.56 17.56 16.51
C ASP A 63 9.25 16.72 17.77
N ARG A 64 9.80 17.13 18.92
CA ARG A 64 9.68 16.41 20.19
C ARG A 64 8.23 16.33 20.65
N ASP A 65 7.49 17.42 20.49
CA ASP A 65 6.10 17.51 20.95
C ASP A 65 5.19 16.63 20.08
N PHE A 66 5.47 16.57 18.78
CA PHE A 66 4.81 15.61 17.88
C PHE A 66 5.04 14.16 18.32
N VAL A 67 6.29 13.78 18.59
CA VAL A 67 6.62 12.39 18.98
C VAL A 67 5.96 12.04 20.30
N GLN A 68 6.02 12.92 21.30
CA GLN A 68 5.41 12.66 22.60
C GLN A 68 3.88 12.56 22.51
N PHE A 69 3.23 13.46 21.75
CA PHE A 69 1.80 13.38 21.52
C PHE A 69 1.40 12.12 20.74
N ALA A 70 2.20 11.68 19.77
CA ALA A 70 1.99 10.43 19.05
C ALA A 70 2.06 9.20 19.97
N TYR A 71 2.94 9.19 20.98
CA TYR A 71 3.01 8.12 21.97
C TYR A 71 1.76 8.07 22.85
N LEU A 72 1.33 9.21 23.38
CA LEU A 72 0.13 9.30 24.20
C LEU A 72 -1.12 8.86 23.43
N VAL A 73 -1.27 9.33 22.19
CA VAL A 73 -2.45 9.04 21.37
C VAL A 73 -2.45 7.58 20.86
N VAL A 74 -1.32 7.09 20.35
CA VAL A 74 -1.27 5.80 19.65
C VAL A 74 -1.01 4.64 20.60
N LEU A 75 -0.16 4.83 21.62
CA LEU A 75 0.25 3.79 22.57
C LEU A 75 -0.46 3.95 23.92
N GLY A 76 -0.90 5.15 24.30
CA GLY A 76 -1.57 5.39 25.58
C GLY A 76 -0.62 5.50 26.78
N ARG A 77 0.68 5.70 26.52
CA ARG A 77 1.71 5.85 27.55
C ARG A 77 2.68 6.96 27.17
N ASP A 78 3.37 7.51 28.16
CA ASP A 78 4.50 8.40 27.90
C ASP A 78 5.66 7.65 27.24
N PRO A 79 6.42 8.33 26.36
CA PRO A 79 7.57 7.75 25.71
C PRO A 79 8.75 7.60 26.68
N ASP A 80 9.44 6.46 26.59
CA ASP A 80 10.74 6.28 27.23
C ASP A 80 11.76 7.21 26.56
N THR A 81 12.73 7.73 27.32
CA THR A 81 13.74 8.70 26.82
C THR A 81 14.47 8.18 25.57
N ALA A 82 14.97 6.94 25.62
CA ALA A 82 15.62 6.30 24.48
C ALA A 82 14.68 6.10 23.27
N GLY A 83 13.42 5.76 23.52
CA GLY A 83 12.42 5.53 22.48
C GLY A 83 11.99 6.82 21.77
N LEU A 84 11.93 7.92 22.52
CA LEU A 84 11.66 9.27 22.02
C LEU A 84 12.82 9.74 21.14
N ASP A 85 14.05 9.72 21.67
CA ASP A 85 15.20 10.30 20.98
C ASP A 85 15.49 9.56 19.66
N SER A 86 15.38 8.23 19.65
CA SER A 86 15.55 7.44 18.41
C SER A 86 14.55 7.82 17.31
N ARG A 87 13.28 8.03 17.68
CA ARG A 87 12.22 8.40 16.72
C ARG A 87 12.31 9.86 16.30
N LEU A 88 12.67 10.74 17.22
CA LEU A 88 12.94 12.15 16.95
C LEU A 88 14.10 12.30 15.97
N GLN A 89 15.20 11.59 16.20
CA GLN A 89 16.36 11.59 15.31
C GLN A 89 15.99 11.07 13.92
N ALA A 90 15.18 10.02 13.82
CA ALA A 90 14.71 9.51 12.53
C ALA A 90 13.82 10.52 11.76
N LEU A 91 13.07 11.35 12.48
CA LEU A 91 12.26 12.44 11.93
C LEU A 91 13.14 13.60 11.44
N GLN A 92 14.07 14.06 12.28
CA GLN A 92 14.96 15.18 11.96
C GLN A 92 15.88 14.88 10.78
N GLN A 93 16.33 13.63 10.65
CA GLN A 93 17.17 13.19 9.54
C GLN A 93 16.37 12.91 8.25
N GLY A 94 15.05 13.14 8.25
CA GLY A 94 14.19 12.89 7.08
C GLY A 94 14.07 11.40 6.69
N ARG A 95 14.63 10.48 7.49
CA ARG A 95 14.56 9.03 7.25
C ARG A 95 13.12 8.51 7.35
N ARG A 96 12.26 9.21 8.07
CA ARG A 96 10.82 8.93 8.17
C ARG A 96 10.00 10.21 8.23
N SER A 97 8.86 10.18 7.55
CA SER A 97 7.84 11.21 7.70
C SER A 97 7.05 11.05 8.99
N ARG A 98 6.39 12.14 9.39
CA ARG A 98 5.44 12.17 10.52
C ARG A 98 4.29 11.18 10.33
N VAL A 99 3.71 11.14 9.13
CA VAL A 99 2.58 10.26 8.82
C VAL A 99 3.03 8.80 8.80
N GLY A 100 4.18 8.49 8.22
CA GLY A 100 4.77 7.15 8.23
C GLY A 100 5.12 6.65 9.64
N LEU A 101 5.61 7.55 10.52
CA LEU A 101 5.85 7.22 11.92
C LEU A 101 4.55 6.83 12.63
N LEU A 102 3.49 7.61 12.48
CA LEU A 102 2.17 7.33 13.06
C LEU A 102 1.59 5.99 12.55
N MET A 103 1.73 5.73 11.25
CA MET A 103 1.25 4.48 10.64
C MET A 103 1.95 3.26 11.27
N ARG A 104 3.28 3.33 11.42
CA ARG A 104 4.07 2.26 12.03
C ARG A 104 3.74 2.07 13.51
N MET A 105 3.59 3.16 14.26
CA MET A 105 3.20 3.10 15.67
C MET A 105 1.82 2.44 15.82
N ARG A 106 0.87 2.77 14.94
CA ARG A 106 -0.49 2.19 14.96
C ARG A 106 -0.52 0.70 14.64
N HIS A 107 0.35 0.24 13.74
CA HIS A 107 0.47 -1.18 13.36
C HIS A 107 1.34 -2.01 14.32
N SER A 108 2.03 -1.39 15.28
CA SER A 108 2.78 -2.10 16.30
C SER A 108 1.86 -2.92 17.21
N ALA A 109 2.41 -3.92 17.91
CA ALA A 109 1.64 -4.71 18.88
C ALA A 109 0.98 -3.81 19.94
N GLU A 110 1.72 -2.84 20.48
CA GLU A 110 1.23 -1.86 21.45
C GLU A 110 0.08 -1.00 20.89
N GLY A 111 0.24 -0.49 19.66
CA GLY A 111 -0.80 0.31 19.00
C GLY A 111 -2.06 -0.49 18.67
N LYS A 112 -1.90 -1.78 18.31
CA LYS A 112 -3.02 -2.71 18.10
C LYS A 112 -3.83 -2.93 19.38
N VAL A 113 -3.16 -3.13 20.51
CA VAL A 113 -3.79 -3.30 21.84
C VAL A 113 -4.58 -2.05 22.23
N ARG A 114 -4.02 -0.85 22.04
CA ARG A 114 -4.71 0.42 22.36
C ARG A 114 -5.90 0.68 21.44
N GLY A 115 -5.80 0.34 20.16
CA GLY A 115 -6.91 0.42 19.22
C GLY A 115 -7.28 1.84 18.77
N ALA A 116 -6.44 2.86 19.01
CA ALA A 116 -6.74 4.25 18.68
C ALA A 116 -7.08 4.44 17.18
N ARG A 117 -8.18 5.10 16.86
CA ARG A 117 -8.61 5.41 15.49
C ARG A 117 -8.22 6.84 15.13
N ILE A 118 -7.24 6.98 14.24
CA ILE A 118 -6.83 8.28 13.70
C ILE A 118 -7.52 8.50 12.35
N LYS A 119 -8.53 9.38 12.33
CA LYS A 119 -9.24 9.73 11.10
C LYS A 119 -8.29 10.49 10.15
N GLY A 120 -8.21 10.01 8.92
CA GLY A 120 -7.38 10.61 7.86
C GLY A 120 -5.96 10.06 7.75
N LEU A 121 -5.51 9.22 8.68
CA LEU A 121 -4.14 8.67 8.67
C LEU A 121 -3.85 7.87 7.40
N TYR A 122 -4.73 6.92 7.05
CA TYR A 122 -4.56 6.08 5.85
C TYR A 122 -4.58 6.88 4.55
N ARG A 123 -5.42 7.93 4.47
CA ARG A 123 -5.50 8.79 3.28
C ARG A 123 -4.21 9.61 3.12
N ALA A 124 -3.72 10.22 4.20
CA ALA A 124 -2.47 10.96 4.18
C ALA A 124 -1.28 10.05 3.84
N PHE A 125 -1.24 8.84 4.40
CA PHE A 125 -0.21 7.85 4.09
C PHE A 125 -0.28 7.40 2.62
N ALA A 126 -1.49 7.19 2.09
CA ALA A 126 -1.67 6.85 0.68
C ALA A 126 -1.23 7.98 -0.26
N VAL A 127 -1.48 9.25 0.08
CA VAL A 127 -1.00 10.41 -0.70
C VAL A 127 0.54 10.48 -0.66
N GLU A 128 1.14 10.29 0.52
CA GLU A 128 2.59 10.27 0.67
C GLU A 128 3.24 9.12 -0.11
N CYS A 129 2.67 7.91 -0.02
CA CYS A 129 3.10 6.77 -0.80
C CYS A 129 2.86 6.97 -2.30
N ALA A 130 1.73 7.54 -2.72
CA ALA A 130 1.45 7.80 -4.14
C ALA A 130 2.45 8.78 -4.75
N GLY A 131 2.94 9.74 -3.97
CA GLY A 131 4.05 10.62 -4.39
C GLY A 131 5.39 9.89 -4.51
N ALA A 132 5.61 8.85 -3.70
CA ALA A 132 6.86 8.08 -3.69
C ALA A 132 6.85 6.83 -4.58
N VAL A 133 5.67 6.38 -5.04
CA VAL A 133 5.48 5.08 -5.70
C VAL A 133 4.95 5.27 -7.12
N PRO A 134 5.81 5.22 -8.16
CA PRO A 134 5.38 5.18 -9.57
C PRO A 134 4.61 3.89 -9.96
N VAL A 135 4.48 2.92 -9.04
CA VAL A 135 3.83 1.61 -9.25
C VAL A 135 2.32 1.71 -9.49
N LEU A 136 1.65 2.80 -9.10
CA LEU A 136 0.26 3.03 -9.48
C LEU A 136 0.11 3.09 -11.01
N GLY A 137 1.13 3.56 -11.73
CA GLY A 137 1.20 3.50 -13.20
C GLY A 137 1.30 2.06 -13.74
N TYR A 138 1.98 1.17 -13.03
CA TYR A 138 2.06 -0.25 -13.38
C TYR A 138 0.76 -1.01 -13.10
N LEU A 139 0.07 -0.70 -12.00
CA LEU A 139 -1.25 -1.28 -11.70
C LEU A 139 -2.30 -0.83 -12.71
N VAL A 140 -2.27 0.45 -13.13
CA VAL A 140 -3.13 0.95 -14.21
C VAL A 140 -2.76 0.30 -15.56
N ARG A 141 -1.47 0.08 -15.87
CA ARG A 141 -1.07 -0.70 -17.06
C ARG A 141 -1.52 -2.15 -17.00
N GLY A 142 -1.41 -2.82 -15.85
CA GLY A 142 -1.85 -4.19 -15.65
C GLY A 142 -3.36 -4.34 -15.77
N LEU A 143 -4.12 -3.41 -15.17
CA LEU A 143 -5.59 -3.39 -15.29
C LEU A 143 -6.03 -3.09 -16.73
N ARG A 144 -5.32 -2.19 -17.43
CA ARG A 144 -5.57 -1.91 -18.86
C ARG A 144 -5.22 -3.08 -19.77
N ALA A 145 -4.17 -3.84 -19.46
CA ALA A 145 -3.81 -5.07 -20.18
C ALA A 145 -4.90 -6.14 -20.00
N LEU A 146 -5.44 -6.29 -18.79
CA LEU A 146 -6.51 -7.24 -18.49
C LEU A 146 -7.86 -6.85 -19.15
N ILE A 147 -8.14 -5.55 -19.24
CA ILE A 147 -9.33 -5.01 -19.93
C ILE A 147 -9.16 -5.01 -21.46
N SER A 148 -7.93 -5.11 -21.98
CA SER A 148 -7.65 -5.21 -23.43
C SER A 148 -7.71 -6.63 -24.00
N LEU A 149 -7.92 -7.65 -23.16
CA LEU A 149 -8.10 -9.05 -23.59
C LEU A 149 -9.26 -9.33 -24.58
N PRO A 150 -10.38 -8.57 -24.69
CA PRO A 150 -11.39 -8.87 -25.70
C PRO A 150 -10.96 -8.44 -27.12
N ARG A 151 -9.75 -7.89 -27.31
CA ARG A 151 -9.19 -7.64 -28.65
C ARG A 151 -8.50 -8.85 -29.25
N LEU A 152 -8.00 -9.78 -28.44
CA LEU A 152 -7.40 -11.04 -28.91
C LEU A 152 -8.43 -12.04 -29.46
N HIS A 153 -9.71 -11.89 -29.10
CA HIS A 153 -10.77 -12.73 -29.66
C HIS A 153 -11.01 -12.47 -31.15
N ARG A 154 -10.88 -11.22 -31.61
CA ARG A 154 -11.12 -10.87 -33.02
C ARG A 154 -9.99 -11.36 -33.94
N GLU A 155 -8.74 -11.31 -33.47
CA GLU A 155 -7.61 -11.86 -34.23
C GLU A 155 -7.63 -13.40 -34.32
N LEU A 156 -8.15 -14.09 -33.30
CA LEU A 156 -8.33 -15.55 -33.33
C LEU A 156 -9.41 -15.98 -34.33
N GLU A 157 -10.46 -15.18 -34.51
CA GLU A 157 -11.51 -15.45 -35.49
C GLU A 157 -11.03 -15.22 -36.92
N ASP A 158 -10.26 -14.16 -37.18
CA ASP A 158 -9.67 -13.92 -38.50
C ASP A 158 -8.63 -14.98 -38.89
N LEU A 159 -7.83 -15.46 -37.93
CA LEU A 159 -6.88 -16.55 -38.17
C LEU A 159 -7.61 -17.87 -38.47
N ARG A 160 -8.71 -18.15 -37.76
CA ARG A 160 -9.56 -19.33 -38.02
C ARG A 160 -10.25 -19.23 -39.37
N ALA A 161 -10.76 -18.06 -39.75
CA ALA A 161 -11.38 -17.83 -41.05
C ALA A 161 -10.40 -18.11 -42.21
N ASN A 162 -9.16 -17.64 -42.07
CA ASN A 162 -8.09 -17.91 -43.05
C ASN A 162 -7.70 -19.39 -43.13
N LEU A 163 -7.66 -20.10 -42.00
CA LEU A 163 -7.40 -21.55 -42.00
C LEU A 163 -8.54 -22.36 -42.65
N VAL A 164 -9.79 -21.94 -42.46
CA VAL A 164 -10.95 -22.56 -43.13
C VAL A 164 -10.89 -22.32 -44.64
N MET A 165 -10.49 -21.12 -45.09
CA MET A 165 -10.29 -20.85 -46.52
C MET A 165 -9.15 -21.68 -47.12
N GLN A 166 -8.02 -21.84 -46.43
CA GLN A 166 -6.91 -22.68 -46.91
C GLN A 166 -7.29 -24.16 -47.00
N ARG A 167 -8.10 -24.65 -46.05
CA ARG A 167 -8.57 -26.03 -46.06
C ARG A 167 -9.46 -26.32 -47.28
N ASN A 168 -10.40 -25.43 -47.59
CA ASN A 168 -11.30 -25.63 -48.72
C ASN A 168 -10.54 -25.61 -50.07
N ASP A 169 -9.53 -24.74 -50.23
CA ASP A 169 -8.70 -24.73 -51.44
C ASP A 169 -7.90 -26.04 -51.61
N MET A 170 -7.42 -26.63 -50.51
CA MET A 170 -6.72 -27.92 -50.56
C MET A 170 -7.68 -29.06 -50.91
N ASP A 171 -8.88 -29.08 -50.34
CA ASP A 171 -9.89 -30.11 -50.63
C ASP A 171 -10.32 -30.05 -52.11
N ASP A 172 -10.48 -28.85 -52.67
CA ASP A 172 -10.78 -28.66 -54.10
C ASP A 172 -9.64 -29.13 -55.02
N ARG A 173 -8.38 -28.87 -54.64
CA ARG A 173 -7.22 -29.37 -55.40
C ARG A 173 -7.14 -30.89 -55.37
N LEU A 174 -7.37 -31.49 -54.22
CA LEU A 174 -7.39 -32.95 -54.07
C LEU A 174 -8.51 -33.56 -54.90
N ALA A 175 -9.71 -32.97 -54.88
CA ALA A 175 -10.83 -33.43 -55.70
C ALA A 175 -10.49 -33.42 -57.20
N ARG A 176 -9.86 -32.34 -57.71
CA ARG A 176 -9.45 -32.24 -59.11
C ARG A 176 -8.38 -33.26 -59.50
N VAL A 177 -7.41 -33.50 -58.62
CA VAL A 177 -6.35 -34.50 -58.87
C VAL A 177 -6.94 -35.91 -58.94
N VAL A 178 -7.84 -36.23 -57.99
CA VAL A 178 -8.54 -37.52 -57.97
C VAL A 178 -9.41 -37.69 -59.23
N GLU A 179 -10.10 -36.64 -59.67
CA GLU A 179 -10.90 -36.67 -60.89
C GLU A 179 -10.04 -36.87 -62.14
N TYR A 180 -8.89 -36.20 -62.22
CA TYR A 180 -7.93 -36.40 -63.31
C TYR A 180 -7.40 -37.84 -63.36
N GLN A 181 -6.97 -38.38 -62.22
CA GLN A 181 -6.50 -39.76 -62.14
C GLN A 181 -7.60 -40.77 -62.50
N ASN A 182 -8.84 -40.52 -62.05
CA ASN A 182 -9.98 -41.38 -62.38
C ASN A 182 -10.32 -41.32 -63.88
N ARG A 183 -10.24 -40.16 -64.53
CA ARG A 183 -10.41 -40.03 -65.99
C ARG A 183 -9.34 -40.82 -66.74
N VAL A 184 -8.06 -40.62 -66.41
CA VAL A 184 -6.96 -41.34 -67.05
C VAL A 184 -7.08 -42.86 -66.85
N SER A 185 -7.46 -43.29 -65.65
CA SER A 185 -7.67 -44.72 -65.34
C SER A 185 -8.88 -45.31 -66.07
N ARG A 186 -9.95 -44.53 -66.25
CA ARG A 186 -11.10 -44.91 -67.07
C ARG A 186 -10.71 -45.05 -68.53
N ASP A 187 -10.04 -44.06 -69.10
CA ASP A 187 -9.63 -44.06 -70.50
C ASP A 187 -8.67 -45.23 -70.81
N ALA A 188 -7.75 -45.53 -69.89
CA ALA A 188 -6.88 -46.71 -69.99
C ALA A 188 -7.66 -48.04 -69.90
N ARG A 189 -8.72 -48.12 -69.08
CA ARG A 189 -9.60 -49.30 -69.02
C ARG A 189 -10.46 -49.44 -70.26
N TYR A 190 -10.96 -48.35 -70.85
CA TYR A 190 -11.74 -48.40 -72.10
C TYR A 190 -10.87 -48.74 -73.32
N ALA A 191 -9.61 -48.28 -73.35
CA ALA A 191 -8.65 -48.66 -74.38
C ALA A 191 -8.32 -50.17 -74.35
N ASN A 192 -8.32 -50.79 -73.17
CA ASN A 192 -7.99 -52.21 -72.99
C ASN A 192 -9.22 -53.15 -73.10
N ILE A 193 -10.43 -52.60 -73.20
CA ILE A 193 -11.68 -53.36 -73.39
C ILE A 193 -12.23 -53.17 -74.81
N SER A 194 -11.52 -52.45 -75.70
CA SER A 194 -11.90 -52.42 -77.12
C SER A 194 -11.79 -53.85 -77.67
N PRO A 195 -12.91 -54.50 -78.03
CA PRO A 195 -12.84 -55.85 -78.57
C PRO A 195 -12.28 -55.74 -79.99
N GLU A 196 -11.10 -56.31 -80.21
CA GLU A 196 -10.76 -56.90 -81.50
C GLU A 196 -11.79 -58.01 -81.77
N SER A 197 -12.95 -57.61 -82.27
CA SER A 197 -13.93 -58.46 -82.93
C SER A 197 -14.33 -57.71 -84.20
N THR A 198 -13.59 -57.89 -85.29
CA THR A 198 -13.74 -58.99 -86.26
C THR A 198 -14.94 -58.77 -87.17
N ASP A 199 -14.70 -59.11 -88.43
CA ASP A 199 -15.57 -59.13 -89.62
C ASP A 199 -15.73 -57.79 -90.37
N GLY A 200 -15.50 -57.76 -91.68
CA GLY A 200 -15.23 -58.84 -92.60
C GLY A 200 -15.67 -58.40 -93.99
N GLN A 201 -14.74 -58.43 -94.95
CA GLN A 201 -15.00 -58.56 -96.39
C GLN A 201 -13.83 -59.28 -97.03
#